data_AF-A0A6H9S4Q2-F1
#
_entry.id   AF-A0A6H9S4Q2-F1
#
_cell.length_a   1.000
_cell.length_b   1.000
_cell.length_c   1.000
_cell.angle_alpha   90.00
_cell.angle_beta   90.00
_cell.angle_gamma   90.00
#
_symmetry.space_group_name_H-M   'P 1'
#
loop_
_entity.id
_entity.type
_entity.pdbx_description
1 polymer ?
#
loop_
_entity_poly.entity_id
_entity_poly.type
_entity_poly.pdbx_seq_one_letter_code
_entity_poly.pdbx_strand_id
1 'polypeptide(L)'
;PDVRHREWGLSSYVEAVEEAMNVCRAITGAREVNLMGACAGGMTIAALQGHLQAKRQLRRVASATYLVSLLDSQIDSQASLFIDEQTLEAAKRRSYQKGILDGRDLARVFAWMRPNDLIWTYFINNYLLGKEPPAFDILYWNNDCTRLPAAYHGDLLDFFKHNPLTHPGGLEVCGTPIDLQKVTVDSFSVGGIN
;
A
#
# COMPACT_ATOMS: atom_id res chain seq x y z
N PRO A 1 -7.14 -3.66 13.22
CA PRO A 1 -6.53 -4.98 13.55
C PRO A 1 -5.93 -4.97 14.96
N ASP A 2 -5.78 -6.15 15.54
CA ASP A 2 -5.17 -6.40 16.85
C ASP A 2 -4.25 -7.63 16.75
N VAL A 3 -3.64 -8.04 17.86
CA VAL A 3 -2.64 -9.12 17.89
C VAL A 3 -3.17 -10.45 17.33
N ARG A 4 -4.47 -10.73 17.40
CA ARG A 4 -5.07 -11.98 16.85
C ARG A 4 -5.02 -12.01 15.33
N HIS A 5 -4.93 -10.84 14.72
CA HIS A 5 -4.89 -10.65 13.27
C HIS A 5 -3.46 -10.63 12.73
N ARG A 6 -2.46 -11.01 13.54
CA ARG A 6 -1.04 -10.96 13.21
C ARG A 6 -0.69 -11.53 11.84
N GLU A 7 -1.30 -12.66 11.50
CA GLU A 7 -1.04 -13.41 10.27
C GLU A 7 -1.83 -12.90 9.06
N TRP A 8 -2.59 -11.82 9.19
CA TRP A 8 -3.23 -11.19 8.03
C TRP A 8 -2.16 -10.52 7.17
N GLY A 9 -1.76 -11.22 6.10
CA GLY A 9 -0.85 -10.73 5.07
C GLY A 9 -1.59 -10.19 3.85
N LEU A 10 -0.84 -9.89 2.79
CA LEU A 10 -1.37 -9.38 1.52
C LEU A 10 -2.47 -10.28 0.96
N SER A 11 -2.30 -11.61 1.05
CA SER A 11 -3.32 -12.58 0.62
C SER A 11 -4.66 -12.35 1.31
N SER A 12 -4.67 -12.07 2.62
CA SER A 12 -5.92 -11.78 3.36
C SER A 12 -6.59 -10.49 2.86
N TYR A 13 -5.80 -9.47 2.53
CA TYR A 13 -6.33 -8.23 1.95
C TYR A 13 -6.82 -8.42 0.51
N VAL A 14 -6.14 -9.23 -0.31
CA VAL A 14 -6.56 -9.56 -1.66
C VAL A 14 -7.86 -10.37 -1.67
N GLU A 15 -8.01 -11.34 -0.77
CA GLU A 15 -9.27 -12.07 -0.57
C GLU A 15 -10.41 -11.13 -0.18
N ALA A 16 -10.17 -10.21 0.77
CA ALA A 16 -11.16 -9.23 1.19
C ALA A 16 -11.59 -8.29 0.03
N VAL A 17 -10.66 -7.87 -0.82
CA VAL A 17 -10.99 -7.05 -2.01
C VAL A 17 -11.74 -7.89 -3.06
N GLU A 18 -11.37 -9.16 -3.27
CA GLU A 18 -12.11 -10.06 -4.16
C GLU A 18 -13.55 -10.28 -3.64
N GLU A 19 -13.73 -10.44 -2.33
CA GLU A 19 -15.03 -10.54 -1.68
C GLU A 19 -15.86 -9.27 -1.89
N ALA A 20 -15.29 -8.09 -1.63
CA ALA A 20 -15.97 -6.82 -1.88
C ALA A 20 -16.37 -6.66 -3.35
N MET A 21 -15.49 -7.03 -4.29
CA MET A 21 -15.80 -7.07 -5.72
C MET A 21 -16.98 -8.01 -6.03
N ASN A 22 -17.02 -9.20 -5.42
CA ASN A 22 -18.14 -10.14 -5.59
C ASN A 22 -19.46 -9.55 -5.10
N VAL A 23 -19.46 -8.93 -3.92
CA VAL A 23 -20.65 -8.29 -3.33
C VAL A 23 -21.14 -7.15 -4.20
N CYS A 24 -20.25 -6.25 -4.66
CA CYS A 24 -20.62 -5.15 -5.56
C CYS A 24 -21.28 -5.66 -6.84
N ARG A 25 -20.77 -6.73 -7.45
CA ARG A 25 -21.35 -7.33 -8.66
C ARG A 25 -22.71 -7.98 -8.38
N ALA A 26 -22.85 -8.65 -7.24
CA ALA A 26 -24.10 -9.27 -6.84
C ALA A 26 -25.22 -8.22 -6.61
N ILE A 27 -24.87 -7.09 -5.98
CA ILE A 27 -25.80 -5.99 -5.72
C ILE A 27 -26.21 -5.28 -7.02
N THR A 28 -25.25 -4.99 -7.88
CA THR A 28 -25.47 -4.18 -9.09
C THR A 28 -25.96 -4.98 -10.29
N GLY A 29 -25.75 -6.31 -10.30
CA GLY A 29 -25.93 -7.15 -11.49
C GLY A 29 -24.85 -6.95 -12.57
N ALA A 30 -23.84 -6.10 -12.32
CA ALA A 30 -22.78 -5.83 -13.28
C ALA A 30 -21.87 -7.06 -13.46
N ARG A 31 -21.48 -7.33 -14.71
CA ARG A 31 -20.56 -8.42 -15.03
C ARG A 31 -19.13 -8.13 -14.56
N GLU A 32 -18.76 -6.85 -14.55
CA GLU A 32 -17.40 -6.37 -14.33
C GLU A 32 -17.39 -5.19 -13.36
N VAL A 33 -16.23 -4.90 -12.74
CA VAL A 33 -16.02 -3.73 -11.89
C VAL A 33 -14.86 -2.88 -12.38
N ASN A 34 -14.88 -1.60 -12.02
CA ASN A 34 -13.71 -0.73 -12.11
C ASN A 34 -13.00 -0.73 -10.75
N LEU A 35 -11.72 -1.05 -10.74
CA LEU A 35 -10.89 -1.02 -9.54
C LEU A 35 -10.24 0.36 -9.39
N MET A 36 -10.17 0.84 -8.14
CA MET A 36 -9.41 2.04 -7.80
C MET A 36 -8.62 1.77 -6.53
N GLY A 37 -7.31 2.03 -6.58
CA GLY A 37 -6.41 1.82 -5.46
C GLY A 37 -5.50 3.03 -5.26
N ALA A 38 -5.33 3.44 -4.01
CA ALA A 38 -4.43 4.52 -3.63
C ALA A 38 -3.30 3.99 -2.74
N CYS A 39 -2.06 4.42 -2.98
CA CYS A 39 -0.88 3.99 -2.24
C CYS A 39 -0.80 2.44 -2.13
N ALA A 40 -0.78 1.87 -0.92
CA ALA A 40 -0.79 0.42 -0.71
C ALA A 40 -2.06 -0.29 -1.21
N GLY A 41 -3.17 0.43 -1.32
CA GLY A 41 -4.38 -0.07 -1.99
C GLY A 41 -4.13 -0.37 -3.47
N GLY A 42 -3.30 0.43 -4.14
CA GLY A 42 -2.87 0.19 -5.52
C GLY A 42 -2.07 -1.11 -5.68
N MET A 43 -1.11 -1.35 -4.79
CA MET A 43 -0.37 -2.62 -4.73
C MET A 43 -1.31 -3.81 -4.52
N THR A 44 -2.30 -3.66 -3.64
CA THR A 44 -3.28 -4.71 -3.33
C THR A 44 -4.17 -5.03 -4.53
N ILE A 45 -4.69 -4.03 -5.25
CA ILE A 45 -5.50 -4.30 -6.45
C ILE A 45 -4.67 -4.81 -7.62
N ALA A 46 -3.38 -4.46 -7.72
CA ALA A 46 -2.47 -5.04 -8.72
C ALA A 46 -2.25 -6.53 -8.45
N ALA A 47 -1.97 -6.88 -7.18
CA ALA A 47 -1.85 -8.26 -6.73
C ALA A 47 -3.13 -9.08 -7.01
N LEU A 48 -4.31 -8.50 -6.73
CA LEU A 48 -5.60 -9.11 -7.06
C LEU A 48 -5.74 -9.37 -8.57
N GLN A 49 -5.39 -8.41 -9.43
CA GLN A 49 -5.48 -8.60 -10.88
C GLN A 49 -4.58 -9.75 -11.36
N GLY A 50 -3.35 -9.84 -10.82
CA GLY A 50 -2.46 -10.97 -11.07
C GLY A 50 -3.06 -12.31 -10.63
N HIS A 51 -3.66 -12.36 -9.43
CA HIS A 51 -4.35 -13.55 -8.91
C HIS A 51 -5.55 -13.97 -9.79
N LEU A 52 -6.38 -13.00 -10.18
CA LEU A 52 -7.52 -13.24 -11.08
C LEU A 52 -7.06 -13.71 -12.46
N GLN A 53 -5.95 -13.15 -12.98
CA GLN A 53 -5.39 -13.59 -14.26
C GLN A 53 -4.89 -15.02 -14.19
N ALA A 54 -4.17 -15.40 -13.13
CA ALA A 54 -3.75 -16.79 -12.91
C ALA A 54 -4.94 -17.77 -12.86
N LYS A 55 -6.07 -17.34 -12.28
CA LYS A 55 -7.34 -18.10 -12.23
C LYS A 55 -8.17 -18.03 -13.52
N ARG A 56 -7.73 -17.29 -14.55
CA ARG A 56 -8.49 -17.02 -15.79
C ARG A 56 -9.83 -16.31 -15.53
N GLN A 57 -9.85 -15.43 -14.54
CA GLN A 57 -11.00 -14.66 -14.09
C GLN A 57 -10.81 -13.15 -14.28
N LEU A 58 -9.75 -12.70 -14.95
CA LEU A 58 -9.44 -11.28 -15.14
C LEU A 58 -10.57 -10.49 -15.81
N ARG A 59 -11.36 -11.13 -16.67
CA ARG A 59 -12.58 -10.59 -17.31
C ARG A 59 -13.67 -10.08 -16.35
N ARG A 60 -13.44 -10.12 -15.03
CA ARG A 60 -14.32 -9.54 -14.00
C ARG A 60 -13.94 -8.10 -13.68
N VAL A 61 -12.83 -7.60 -14.23
CA VAL A 61 -12.32 -6.26 -14.05
C VAL A 61 -12.32 -5.57 -15.41
N ALA A 62 -13.05 -4.45 -15.51
CA ALA A 62 -13.16 -3.66 -16.73
C ALA A 62 -11.99 -2.67 -16.87
N SER A 63 -11.63 -2.00 -15.77
CA SER A 63 -10.50 -1.06 -15.71
C SER A 63 -9.90 -0.99 -14.32
N ALA A 64 -8.67 -0.47 -14.23
CA ALA A 64 -7.98 -0.21 -12.97
C ALA A 64 -7.44 1.23 -12.92
N THR A 65 -7.59 1.90 -11.78
CA THR A 65 -7.03 3.23 -11.53
C THR A 65 -6.07 3.19 -10.34
N TYR A 66 -4.85 3.66 -10.55
CA TYR A 66 -3.79 3.73 -9.55
C TYR A 66 -3.50 5.17 -9.18
N LEU A 67 -3.72 5.51 -7.91
CA LEU A 67 -3.50 6.85 -7.37
C LEU A 67 -2.26 6.83 -6.48
N VAL A 68 -1.17 7.44 -6.94
CA VAL A 68 0.10 7.58 -6.20
C VAL A 68 0.53 6.23 -5.58
N SER A 69 0.47 5.17 -6.40
CA SER A 69 0.71 3.79 -5.99
C SER A 69 2.00 3.28 -6.60
N LEU A 70 2.86 2.68 -5.77
CA LEU A 70 4.15 2.18 -6.20
C LEU A 70 4.03 0.73 -6.64
N LEU A 71 4.16 0.45 -7.94
CA LEU A 71 4.16 -0.92 -8.48
C LEU A 71 5.57 -1.41 -8.83
N ASP A 72 6.49 -0.48 -9.07
CA ASP A 72 7.91 -0.72 -9.26
C ASP A 72 8.67 0.07 -8.19
N SER A 73 9.32 -0.62 -7.27
CA SER A 73 10.04 -0.03 -6.15
C SER A 73 11.48 0.40 -6.47
N GLN A 74 11.93 0.29 -7.73
CA GLN A 74 13.16 0.93 -8.20
C GLN A 74 12.98 2.45 -8.28
N ILE A 75 12.89 3.12 -7.13
CA ILE A 75 12.95 4.57 -7.05
C ILE A 75 14.32 4.98 -6.51
N ASP A 76 15.01 5.80 -7.28
CA ASP A 76 16.17 6.56 -6.82
C ASP A 76 15.67 7.71 -5.93
N SER A 77 15.52 7.46 -4.63
CA SER A 77 15.00 8.45 -3.66
C SER A 77 15.97 8.62 -2.50
N GLN A 78 16.01 9.80 -1.88
CA GLN A 78 16.85 10.00 -0.68
C GLN A 78 16.50 9.02 0.46
N ALA A 79 15.27 8.47 0.48
CA ALA A 79 14.86 7.45 1.43
C ALA A 79 15.54 6.09 1.19
N SER A 80 15.89 5.73 -0.06
CA SER A 80 16.59 4.47 -0.35
C SER A 80 18.03 4.45 0.19
N LEU A 81 18.63 5.62 0.46
CA LEU A 81 19.94 5.74 1.11
C LEU A 81 19.95 5.30 2.58
N PHE A 82 18.77 5.25 3.23
CA PHE A 82 18.64 4.88 4.65
C PHE A 82 18.04 3.47 4.84
N ILE A 83 17.71 2.77 3.75
CA ILE A 83 17.16 1.42 3.80
C ILE A 83 18.32 0.43 3.72
N ASP A 84 18.73 -0.07 4.89
CA ASP A 84 19.66 -1.19 5.01
C ASP A 84 18.91 -2.49 5.32
N GLU A 85 19.42 -3.62 4.83
CA GLU A 85 18.82 -4.94 5.00
C GLU A 85 18.64 -5.29 6.49
N GLN A 86 19.62 -4.98 7.33
CA GLN A 86 19.52 -5.28 8.76
C GLN A 86 18.39 -4.49 9.42
N THR A 87 18.16 -3.26 8.97
CA THR A 87 17.10 -2.39 9.48
C THR A 87 15.72 -2.91 9.09
N LEU A 88 15.57 -3.40 7.85
CA LEU A 88 14.32 -4.02 7.38
C LEU A 88 13.99 -5.29 8.18
N GLU A 89 14.96 -6.19 8.34
CA GLU A 89 14.75 -7.43 9.09
C GLU A 89 14.45 -7.17 10.58
N ALA A 90 15.13 -6.19 11.18
CA ALA A 90 14.83 -5.75 12.55
C ALA A 90 13.41 -5.18 12.67
N ALA A 91 12.96 -4.38 11.70
CA ALA A 91 11.61 -3.82 11.68
C ALA A 91 10.54 -4.93 11.55
N LYS A 92 10.74 -5.90 10.64
CA LYS A 92 9.88 -7.08 10.50
C LYS A 92 9.80 -7.85 11.82
N ARG A 93 10.95 -8.23 12.38
CA ARG A 93 11.02 -8.98 13.64
C ARG A 93 10.31 -8.27 14.79
N ARG A 94 10.51 -6.95 14.92
CA ARG A 94 9.85 -6.13 15.95
C ARG A 94 8.34 -6.12 15.79
N SER A 95 7.83 -5.94 14.56
CA SER A 95 6.39 -5.97 14.30
C SER A 95 5.78 -7.35 14.58
N TYR A 96 6.49 -8.42 14.21
CA TYR A 96 6.04 -9.80 14.41
C TYR A 96 6.01 -10.21 15.89
N GLN A 97 7.02 -9.81 16.68
CA GLN A 97 7.03 -10.02 18.13
C GLN A 97 5.84 -9.36 18.83
N LYS A 98 5.47 -8.13 18.41
CA LYS A 98 4.29 -7.43 18.92
C LYS A 98 2.98 -7.94 18.33
N GLY A 99 3.04 -8.56 17.15
CA GLY A 99 1.91 -9.03 16.36
C GLY A 99 1.23 -7.98 15.48
N ILE A 100 1.52 -6.70 15.70
CA ILE A 100 1.03 -5.57 14.92
C ILE A 100 2.10 -4.47 14.88
N LEU A 101 2.08 -3.65 13.85
CA LEU A 101 2.75 -2.36 13.83
C LEU A 101 1.79 -1.29 14.37
N ASP A 102 2.26 -0.50 15.34
CA ASP A 102 1.50 0.62 15.88
C ASP A 102 1.44 1.76 14.87
N GLY A 103 0.26 2.38 14.70
CA GLY A 103 0.06 3.47 13.74
C GLY A 103 0.98 4.66 13.99
N ARG A 104 1.39 4.91 15.25
CA ARG A 104 2.32 6.01 15.60
C ARG A 104 3.74 5.74 15.10
N ASP A 105 4.16 4.48 15.06
CA ASP A 105 5.48 4.11 14.53
C ASP A 105 5.49 4.30 13.00
N LEU A 106 4.41 3.95 12.31
CA LEU A 106 4.25 4.20 10.87
C LEU A 106 4.20 5.70 10.53
N ALA A 107 3.42 6.47 11.30
CA ALA A 107 3.27 7.92 11.13
C ALA A 107 4.61 8.65 11.26
N ARG A 108 5.46 8.24 12.20
CA ARG A 108 6.82 8.78 12.34
C ARG A 108 7.64 8.54 11.08
N VAL A 109 7.63 7.33 10.53
CA VAL A 109 8.39 7.01 9.30
C VAL A 109 7.90 7.86 8.13
N PHE A 110 6.59 7.98 7.93
CA PHE A 110 6.03 8.84 6.86
C PHE A 110 6.37 10.32 7.04
N ALA A 111 6.31 10.86 8.27
CA ALA A 111 6.68 12.24 8.55
C ALA A 111 8.17 12.52 8.21
N TRP A 112 9.05 11.55 8.43
CA TRP A 112 10.46 11.64 8.09
C TRP A 112 10.78 11.44 6.60
N MET A 113 9.87 10.86 5.81
CA MET A 113 10.05 10.74 4.35
C MET A 113 9.80 12.06 3.60
N ARG A 114 9.04 13.01 4.18
CA ARG A 114 8.81 14.35 3.61
C ARG A 114 8.89 15.45 4.67
N PRO A 115 10.06 15.66 5.30
CA PRO A 115 10.19 16.57 6.44
C PRO A 115 9.95 18.04 6.05
N ASN A 116 10.27 18.46 4.81
CA ASN A 116 10.04 19.84 4.35
C ASN A 116 8.54 20.18 4.25
N ASP A 117 7.75 19.27 3.68
CA ASP A 117 6.31 19.49 3.48
C ASP A 117 5.52 19.30 4.77
N LEU A 118 5.92 18.33 5.61
CA LEU A 118 5.13 17.91 6.77
C LEU A 118 5.59 18.50 8.11
N ILE A 119 6.84 18.99 8.21
CA ILE A 119 7.40 19.52 9.47
C ILE A 119 7.86 20.97 9.27
N TRP A 120 8.65 21.23 8.23
CA TRP A 120 9.38 22.49 8.09
C TRP A 120 8.53 23.66 7.60
N THR A 121 7.59 23.39 6.69
CA THR A 121 6.56 24.37 6.31
C THR A 121 5.72 24.81 7.51
N TYR A 122 5.41 23.89 8.43
CA TYR A 122 4.66 24.17 9.65
C TYR A 122 5.48 24.97 10.67
N PHE A 123 6.73 24.57 10.90
CA PHE A 123 7.63 25.29 11.80
C PHE A 123 7.86 26.75 11.36
N ILE A 124 8.12 26.96 10.07
CA ILE A 124 8.34 28.31 9.53
C ILE A 124 7.07 29.15 9.67
N ASN A 125 5.91 28.65 9.22
CA ASN A 125 4.69 29.45 9.23
C ASN A 125 4.15 29.71 10.64
N ASN A 126 4.25 28.75 11.55
CA ASN A 126 3.54 28.83 12.83
C ASN A 126 4.44 29.27 13.97
N TYR A 127 5.66 28.73 14.04
CA TYR A 127 6.61 29.08 15.11
C TYR A 127 7.37 30.37 14.80
N LEU A 128 7.87 30.53 13.56
CA LEU A 128 8.66 31.71 13.19
C LEU A 128 7.80 32.90 12.74
N LEU A 129 6.74 32.68 11.97
CA LEU A 129 5.92 33.75 11.40
C LEU A 129 4.64 34.04 12.20
N GLY A 130 4.34 33.26 13.24
CA GLY A 130 3.18 33.48 14.13
C GLY A 130 1.82 33.37 13.43
N LYS A 131 1.75 32.72 12.27
CA LYS A 131 0.49 32.50 11.55
C LYS A 131 -0.24 31.33 12.20
N GLU A 132 -1.54 31.47 12.43
CA GLU A 132 -2.36 30.33 12.88
C GLU A 132 -2.34 29.24 11.81
N PRO A 133 -2.10 27.97 12.18
CA PRO A 133 -2.21 26.87 11.24
C PRO A 133 -3.64 26.83 10.70
N PRO A 134 -3.85 26.86 9.38
CA PRO A 134 -5.19 26.66 8.84
C PRO A 134 -5.72 25.32 9.32
N ALA A 135 -7.00 25.25 9.67
CA ALA A 135 -7.67 24.01 10.03
C ALA A 135 -7.67 23.08 8.80
N PHE A 136 -6.65 22.24 8.71
CA PHE A 136 -6.46 21.33 7.59
C PHE A 136 -7.08 19.98 7.95
N ASP A 137 -8.18 19.66 7.29
CA ASP A 137 -8.84 18.35 7.29
C ASP A 137 -7.85 17.19 6.99
N ILE A 138 -6.89 17.42 6.09
CA ILE A 138 -5.82 16.46 5.77
C ILE A 138 -4.94 16.16 6.99
N LEU A 139 -4.66 17.13 7.86
CA LEU A 139 -3.86 16.89 9.07
C LEU A 139 -4.61 16.03 10.08
N TYR A 140 -5.93 16.24 10.19
CA TYR A 140 -6.78 15.38 11.01
C TYR A 140 -6.77 13.93 10.48
N TRP A 141 -6.97 13.76 9.17
CA TRP A 141 -6.88 12.45 8.51
C TRP A 141 -5.50 11.79 8.69
N ASN A 142 -4.41 12.56 8.57
CA ASN A 142 -3.05 12.03 8.69
C ASN A 142 -2.74 11.56 10.13
N ASN A 143 -3.28 12.26 11.13
CA ASN A 143 -3.06 11.95 12.53
C ASN A 143 -3.96 10.80 13.05
N ASP A 144 -5.02 10.44 12.32
CA ASP A 144 -5.87 9.27 12.62
C ASP A 144 -5.26 7.97 12.08
N CYS A 145 -4.15 7.58 12.68
CA CYS A 145 -3.37 6.44 12.20
C CYS A 145 -4.02 5.10 12.56
N THR A 146 -4.02 4.17 11.62
CA THR A 146 -4.47 2.79 11.84
C THR A 146 -3.28 1.85 12.11
N ARG A 147 -3.55 0.74 12.81
CA ARG A 147 -2.55 -0.32 13.02
C ARG A 147 -2.48 -1.23 11.80
N LEU A 148 -1.32 -1.82 11.56
CA LEU A 148 -1.12 -2.83 10.51
C LEU A 148 -0.83 -4.21 11.15
N PRO A 149 -1.39 -5.30 10.62
CA PRO A 149 -0.93 -6.65 10.97
C PRO A 149 0.56 -6.84 10.69
N ALA A 150 1.24 -7.66 11.49
CA ALA A 150 2.67 -7.88 11.30
C ALA A 150 3.01 -8.56 9.97
N ALA A 151 2.20 -9.55 9.54
CA ALA A 151 2.40 -10.22 8.25
C ALA A 151 2.31 -9.23 7.09
N TYR A 152 1.23 -8.43 7.02
CA TYR A 152 1.09 -7.43 5.96
C TYR A 152 2.17 -6.35 5.99
N HIS A 153 2.61 -5.91 7.18
CA HIS A 153 3.76 -5.01 7.28
C HIS A 153 5.03 -5.66 6.72
N GLY A 154 5.26 -6.94 7.01
CA GLY A 154 6.37 -7.71 6.43
C GLY A 154 6.31 -7.75 4.90
N ASP A 155 5.13 -8.07 4.35
CA ASP A 155 4.90 -8.09 2.90
C ASP A 155 5.24 -6.74 2.27
N LEU A 156 4.76 -5.63 2.85
CA LEU A 156 5.07 -4.27 2.37
C LEU A 156 6.58 -3.99 2.34
N LEU A 157 7.33 -4.43 3.36
CA LEU A 157 8.79 -4.29 3.37
C LEU A 157 9.46 -5.16 2.28
N ASP A 158 8.90 -6.35 2.01
CA ASP A 158 9.36 -7.20 0.90
C ASP A 158 9.11 -6.59 -0.47
N PHE A 159 8.05 -5.79 -0.66
CA PHE A 159 7.87 -5.03 -1.90
C PHE A 159 9.03 -4.08 -2.16
N PHE A 160 9.51 -3.38 -1.13
CA PHE A 160 10.65 -2.46 -1.26
C PHE A 160 11.97 -3.20 -1.44
N LYS A 161 12.15 -4.35 -0.78
CA LYS A 161 13.40 -5.12 -0.81
C LYS A 161 13.59 -5.89 -2.13
N HIS A 162 12.52 -6.54 -2.61
CA HIS A 162 12.59 -7.52 -3.68
C HIS A 162 11.94 -7.07 -4.98
N ASN A 163 11.22 -5.95 -4.97
CA ASN A 163 10.47 -5.43 -6.11
C ASN A 163 9.67 -6.51 -6.88
N PRO A 164 8.89 -7.35 -6.17
CA PRO A 164 8.46 -8.65 -6.68
C PRO A 164 7.44 -8.53 -7.83
N LEU A 165 6.71 -7.42 -7.95
CA LEU A 165 5.71 -7.21 -8.99
C LEU A 165 6.30 -7.03 -10.40
N THR A 166 7.57 -6.65 -10.50
CA THR A 166 8.26 -6.48 -11.79
C THR A 166 8.73 -7.80 -12.40
N HIS A 167 8.70 -8.89 -11.62
CA HIS A 167 9.21 -10.19 -12.00
C HIS A 167 8.07 -11.22 -12.08
N PRO A 168 7.91 -11.95 -13.21
CA PRO A 168 6.94 -13.04 -13.30
C PRO A 168 7.15 -14.08 -12.20
N GLY A 169 6.13 -14.34 -11.39
CA GLY A 169 6.20 -15.26 -10.26
C GLY A 169 7.02 -14.75 -9.05
N GLY A 170 7.44 -13.47 -9.06
CA GLY A 170 8.17 -12.86 -7.95
C GLY A 170 7.32 -12.67 -6.69
N LEU A 171 5.98 -12.69 -6.82
CA LEU A 171 5.04 -12.65 -5.73
C LEU A 171 4.05 -13.81 -5.85
N GLU A 172 3.78 -14.49 -4.73
CA GLU A 172 2.68 -15.44 -4.60
C GLU A 172 1.60 -14.85 -3.71
N VAL A 173 0.35 -14.89 -4.19
CA VAL A 173 -0.81 -14.36 -3.46
C VAL A 173 -1.91 -15.41 -3.50
N CYS A 174 -2.47 -15.73 -2.34
CA CYS A 174 -3.52 -16.74 -2.16
C CYS A 174 -3.15 -18.09 -2.82
N GLY A 175 -1.88 -18.51 -2.69
CA GLY A 175 -1.36 -19.75 -3.28
C GLY A 175 -1.17 -19.71 -4.80
N THR A 176 -1.24 -18.54 -5.43
CA THR A 176 -1.00 -18.40 -6.88
C THR A 176 0.18 -17.47 -7.16
N PRO A 177 1.20 -17.91 -7.92
CA PRO A 177 2.24 -17.02 -8.40
C PRO A 177 1.64 -16.05 -9.42
N ILE A 178 1.88 -14.76 -9.22
CA ILE A 178 1.30 -13.72 -10.08
C ILE A 178 2.32 -13.20 -11.10
N ASP A 179 1.80 -12.74 -12.23
CA ASP A 179 2.58 -12.19 -13.34
C ASP A 179 1.82 -11.00 -13.91
N LEU A 180 2.23 -9.78 -13.53
CA LEU A 180 1.56 -8.57 -13.97
C LEU A 180 1.72 -8.29 -15.47
N GLN A 181 2.73 -8.88 -16.13
CA GLN A 181 2.90 -8.74 -17.59
C GLN A 181 1.76 -9.41 -18.36
N LYS A 182 1.01 -10.32 -17.73
CA LYS A 182 -0.17 -10.98 -18.30
C LYS A 182 -1.49 -10.27 -17.98
N VAL A 183 -1.46 -9.20 -17.18
CA VAL A 183 -2.64 -8.41 -16.87
C VAL A 183 -2.91 -7.45 -18.03
N THR A 184 -4.03 -7.64 -18.72
CA THR A 184 -4.41 -6.87 -19.92
C THR A 184 -5.55 -5.88 -19.64
N VAL A 185 -5.71 -5.44 -18.39
CA VAL A 185 -6.77 -4.51 -17.98
C VAL A 185 -6.36 -3.07 -18.31
N ASP A 186 -7.27 -2.32 -18.94
CA ASP A 186 -7.07 -0.89 -19.19
C ASP A 186 -6.81 -0.16 -17.87
N SER A 187 -5.67 0.52 -17.80
CA SER A 187 -5.17 1.09 -16.56
C SER A 187 -4.90 2.59 -16.69
N PHE A 188 -5.32 3.35 -15.68
CA PHE A 188 -5.02 4.78 -15.54
C PHE A 188 -4.15 4.99 -14.29
N SER A 189 -3.04 5.72 -14.44
CA SER A 189 -2.09 5.95 -13.35
C SER A 189 -1.86 7.44 -13.12
N VAL A 190 -2.03 7.87 -11.88
CA VAL A 190 -1.75 9.24 -11.44
C VAL A 190 -0.54 9.22 -10.51
N GLY A 191 0.52 9.92 -10.91
CA GLY A 191 1.68 10.20 -10.06
C GLY A 191 1.59 11.59 -9.45
N GLY A 192 2.09 11.73 -8.22
CA GLY A 192 2.35 13.06 -7.65
C GLY A 192 3.69 13.56 -8.17
N ILE A 193 3.68 14.70 -8.87
CA ILE A 193 4.90 15.45 -9.20
C ILE A 193 5.21 16.40 -8.03
N ASN A 194 6.47 16.38 -7.58
CA ASN A 194 7.00 17.40 -6.68
C ASN A 194 7.70 18.48 -7.50
#